data_AF-A0A966JL04-F1
#
_entry.id   AF-A0A966JL04-F1
#
_cell.length_a   1.000
_cell.length_b   1.000
_cell.length_c   1.000
_cell.angle_alpha   90.00
_cell.angle_beta   90.00
_cell.angle_gamma   90.00
#
_symmetry.space_group_name_H-M   'P 1'
#
loop_
_entity.id
_entity.type
_entity.pdbx_description
1 polymer ?
#
loop_
_entity_poly.entity_id
_entity_poly.type
_entity_poly.pdbx_seq_one_letter_code
_entity_poly.pdbx_strand_id
1 'polypeptide(L)'
;MPADVIVKNQDRVQVLDVLRGFALAGILIINAMSILAVKGSTPAFTVDIPFADRTLQDLILFLVESKFFTLFSLLFGIGFAIQIQSAEKQGNAFLPRISRRMAGLLLFGLLHILLLWDGDILVIYAITGTLLILFKKTTYSRIRKWVISLLAVPGVLVLAILIYTLIARLSASGAETFAKSDASLAKEFANTDATQKLLQNGFIEGISERIHTYLELSPLLFSRIPTVLAMFLIGLYLGRSNFIRQLPEKIEILKKVRFWGLTVGFSLMFLIVAGTK
;
A
#
# COMPACT_ATOMS: atom_id res chain seq x y z
N MET A 1 -23.82 -31.98 -24.87
CA MET A 1 -22.52 -31.36 -25.20
C MET A 1 -22.48 -29.97 -24.59
N PRO A 2 -21.32 -29.55 -24.06
CA PRO A 2 -21.25 -28.78 -22.82
C PRO A 2 -21.26 -27.27 -23.06
N ALA A 3 -21.91 -26.55 -22.17
CA ALA A 3 -21.66 -25.12 -21.92
C ALA A 3 -20.37 -24.97 -21.09
N ASP A 4 -19.32 -25.68 -21.49
CA ASP A 4 -17.98 -25.53 -20.92
C ASP A 4 -17.48 -24.15 -21.34
N VAL A 5 -17.70 -23.24 -20.41
CA VAL A 5 -17.28 -21.86 -20.38
C VAL A 5 -15.78 -21.82 -20.64
N ILE A 6 -15.40 -21.78 -21.90
CA ILE A 6 -14.15 -21.18 -22.34
C ILE A 6 -14.29 -19.70 -21.96
N VAL A 7 -13.96 -19.36 -20.71
CA VAL A 7 -13.70 -17.97 -20.34
C VAL A 7 -12.61 -17.51 -21.30
N LYS A 8 -13.00 -16.72 -22.29
CA LYS A 8 -12.14 -16.33 -23.39
C LYS A 8 -11.00 -15.53 -22.77
N ASN A 9 -9.79 -15.68 -23.28
CA ASN A 9 -8.61 -15.02 -22.69
C ASN A 9 -8.79 -13.48 -22.57
N GLN A 10 -9.67 -12.91 -23.41
CA GLN A 10 -10.10 -11.51 -23.39
C GLN A 10 -10.90 -11.15 -22.13
N ASP A 11 -11.87 -11.98 -21.71
CA ASP A 11 -12.71 -11.72 -20.54
C ASP A 11 -11.89 -11.65 -19.24
N ARG A 12 -10.82 -12.46 -19.15
CA ARG A 12 -9.92 -12.44 -17.98
C ARG A 12 -9.10 -11.18 -17.87
N VAL A 13 -8.62 -10.67 -19.01
CA VAL A 13 -7.88 -9.41 -19.07
C VAL A 13 -8.83 -8.26 -18.72
N GLN A 14 -10.06 -8.30 -19.23
CA GLN A 14 -11.09 -7.30 -18.90
C GLN A 14 -11.43 -7.27 -17.41
N VAL A 15 -11.66 -8.44 -16.78
CA VAL A 15 -11.91 -8.51 -15.33
C VAL A 15 -10.74 -7.95 -14.54
N LEU A 16 -9.50 -8.27 -14.92
CA LEU A 16 -8.32 -7.76 -14.25
C LEU A 16 -8.20 -6.23 -14.37
N ASP A 17 -8.54 -5.67 -15.53
CA ASP A 17 -8.49 -4.23 -15.77
C ASP A 17 -9.62 -3.49 -15.03
N VAL A 18 -10.82 -4.06 -14.96
CA VAL A 18 -11.92 -3.53 -14.12
C VAL A 18 -11.52 -3.53 -12.64
N LEU A 19 -10.93 -4.62 -12.14
CA LEU A 19 -10.47 -4.68 -10.76
C LEU A 19 -9.36 -3.67 -10.45
N ARG A 20 -8.49 -3.38 -11.43
CA ARG A 20 -7.48 -2.32 -11.28
C ARG A 20 -8.11 -0.93 -11.24
N GLY A 21 -9.07 -0.65 -12.11
CA GLY A 21 -9.82 0.61 -12.09
C GLY A 21 -10.55 0.81 -10.76
N PHE A 22 -11.19 -0.24 -10.25
CA PHE A 22 -11.82 -0.24 -8.93
C PHE A 22 -10.80 -0.01 -7.81
N ALA A 23 -9.65 -0.68 -7.86
CA ALA A 23 -8.57 -0.49 -6.91
C ALA A 23 -8.05 0.97 -6.90
N LEU A 24 -7.88 1.55 -8.10
CA LEU A 24 -7.44 2.93 -8.28
C LEU A 24 -8.47 3.94 -7.77
N ALA A 25 -9.77 3.68 -7.93
CA ALA A 25 -10.83 4.54 -7.39
C ALA A 25 -10.76 4.65 -5.86
N GLY A 26 -10.53 3.54 -5.14
CA GLY A 26 -10.36 3.61 -3.69
C GLY A 26 -9.04 4.28 -3.27
N ILE A 27 -7.97 4.11 -4.04
CA ILE A 27 -6.71 4.86 -3.84
C ILE A 27 -6.96 6.36 -4.04
N LEU A 28 -7.78 6.75 -5.02
CA LEU A 28 -8.13 8.15 -5.24
C LEU A 28 -8.87 8.73 -4.03
N ILE A 29 -9.83 7.99 -3.44
CA ILE A 29 -10.61 8.46 -2.28
C ILE A 29 -9.68 8.79 -1.10
N ILE A 30 -8.75 7.89 -0.75
CA ILE A 30 -7.85 8.12 0.39
C ILE A 30 -6.86 9.27 0.13
N ASN A 31 -6.35 9.38 -1.11
CA ASN A 31 -5.46 10.48 -1.46
C ASN A 31 -6.20 11.82 -1.54
N ALA A 32 -7.45 11.84 -2.01
CA ALA A 32 -8.28 13.03 -2.02
C ALA A 32 -8.49 13.57 -0.60
N MET A 33 -8.69 12.70 0.39
CA MET A 33 -8.75 13.13 1.79
C MET A 33 -7.45 13.77 2.26
N SER A 34 -6.30 13.20 1.89
CA SER A 34 -4.99 13.75 2.25
C SER A 34 -4.70 15.10 1.57
N ILE A 35 -5.05 15.23 0.28
CA ILE A 35 -4.81 16.43 -0.53
C ILE A 35 -5.77 17.56 -0.15
N LEU A 36 -7.03 17.24 0.12
CA LEU A 36 -8.07 18.21 0.49
C LEU A 36 -8.11 18.50 2.00
N ALA A 37 -7.29 17.82 2.80
CA ALA A 37 -7.15 18.14 4.21
C ALA A 37 -6.52 19.54 4.36
N VAL A 38 -7.37 20.54 4.59
CA VAL A 38 -7.00 21.95 4.78
C VAL A 38 -6.03 22.17 5.95
N LYS A 39 -5.90 21.18 6.86
CA LYS A 39 -5.03 21.22 8.03
C LYS A 39 -3.80 20.29 7.94
N GLY A 40 -3.35 19.97 6.73
CA GLY A 40 -2.23 19.06 6.51
C GLY A 40 -2.64 17.61 6.81
N SER A 41 -1.72 16.68 6.59
CA SER A 41 -1.85 15.25 6.90
C SER A 41 -1.85 14.99 8.42
N THR A 42 -2.63 15.77 9.17
CA THR A 42 -2.92 15.54 10.59
C THR A 42 -3.70 14.24 10.74
N PRO A 43 -3.26 13.33 11.63
CA PRO A 43 -4.11 12.23 12.08
C PRO A 43 -5.47 12.79 12.49
N ALA A 44 -6.55 12.13 12.05
CA ALA A 44 -7.96 12.48 12.29
C ALA A 44 -8.32 12.81 13.75
N PHE A 45 -7.45 12.48 14.69
CA PHE A 45 -7.69 12.52 16.12
C PHE A 45 -7.50 13.91 16.75
N THR A 46 -6.82 14.86 16.10
CA THR A 46 -6.44 16.14 16.72
C THR A 46 -7.28 17.36 16.31
N VAL A 47 -8.18 17.22 15.33
CA VAL A 47 -9.02 18.33 14.84
C VAL A 47 -10.47 18.12 15.24
N ASP A 48 -11.06 19.13 15.90
CA ASP A 48 -12.48 19.13 16.21
C ASP A 48 -13.29 19.29 14.90
N ILE A 49 -13.99 18.22 14.52
CA ILE A 49 -14.80 18.14 13.30
C ILE A 49 -16.19 17.59 13.66
N PRO A 50 -17.26 17.93 12.90
CA PRO A 50 -18.60 17.42 13.16
C PRO A 50 -18.62 15.88 13.30
N PHE A 51 -19.49 15.37 14.16
CA PHE A 51 -19.62 13.93 14.43
C PHE A 51 -19.83 13.10 13.14
N ALA A 52 -20.62 13.63 12.19
CA ALA A 52 -20.87 12.97 10.91
C ALA A 52 -19.58 12.84 10.08
N ASP A 53 -18.79 13.92 9.99
CA ASP A 53 -17.53 13.94 9.24
C ASP A 53 -16.49 13.01 9.88
N ARG A 54 -16.42 13.00 11.21
CA ARG A 54 -15.56 12.08 11.97
C ARG A 54 -15.94 10.62 11.73
N THR A 55 -17.24 10.31 11.76
CA THR A 55 -17.74 8.95 11.52
C THR A 55 -17.44 8.51 10.09
N LEU A 56 -17.61 9.41 9.11
CA LEU A 56 -17.28 9.13 7.71
C LEU A 56 -15.77 8.90 7.51
N GLN A 57 -14.93 9.72 8.14
CA GLN A 57 -13.47 9.56 8.12
C GLN A 57 -13.04 8.23 8.74
N ASP A 58 -13.53 7.89 9.94
CA ASP A 58 -13.28 6.60 10.60
C ASP A 58 -13.71 5.44 9.69
N LEU A 59 -14.86 5.56 9.01
CA LEU A 59 -15.36 4.53 8.10
C LEU A 59 -14.47 4.38 6.86
N ILE A 60 -13.98 5.47 6.28
CA ILE A 60 -13.07 5.43 5.12
C ILE A 60 -11.72 4.84 5.53
N LEU A 61 -11.16 5.25 6.67
CA LEU A 61 -9.92 4.66 7.20
C LEU A 61 -10.12 3.16 7.47
N PHE A 62 -11.26 2.78 8.05
CA PHE A 62 -11.55 1.39 8.36
C PHE A 62 -11.78 0.50 7.13
N LEU A 63 -12.52 0.99 6.12
CA LEU A 63 -12.96 0.22 4.96
C LEU A 63 -12.05 0.35 3.73
N VAL A 64 -11.36 1.47 3.55
CA VAL A 64 -10.65 1.81 2.31
C VAL A 64 -9.14 1.83 2.51
N GLU A 65 -8.66 2.46 3.60
CA GLU A 65 -7.23 2.62 3.85
C GLU A 65 -6.53 1.25 3.88
N SER A 66 -5.36 1.19 3.24
CA SER A 66 -4.55 -0.02 3.04
C SER A 66 -5.19 -1.13 2.18
N LYS A 67 -6.51 -1.35 2.21
CA LYS A 67 -7.16 -2.47 1.49
C LYS A 67 -7.04 -2.31 -0.03
N PHE A 68 -7.29 -1.11 -0.54
CA PHE A 68 -7.19 -0.82 -1.97
C PHE A 68 -5.73 -0.80 -2.45
N PHE A 69 -4.78 -0.38 -1.59
CA PHE A 69 -3.35 -0.51 -1.87
C PHE A 69 -2.89 -1.97 -1.93
N THR A 70 -3.34 -2.81 -0.99
CA THR A 70 -3.07 -4.25 -0.98
C THR A 70 -3.65 -4.94 -2.22
N LEU A 71 -4.89 -4.60 -2.58
CA LEU A 71 -5.55 -5.10 -3.79
C LEU A 71 -4.80 -4.68 -5.04
N PHE A 72 -4.47 -3.39 -5.19
CA PHE A 72 -3.73 -2.89 -6.34
C PHE A 72 -2.35 -3.56 -6.46
N SER A 73 -1.66 -3.78 -5.32
CA SER A 73 -0.38 -4.48 -5.28
C SER A 73 -0.51 -5.92 -5.77
N LEU A 74 -1.53 -6.63 -5.32
CA LEU A 74 -1.82 -8.00 -5.76
C LEU A 74 -2.08 -8.07 -7.26
N LEU A 75 -2.93 -7.18 -7.79
CA LEU A 75 -3.29 -7.11 -9.21
C LEU A 75 -2.10 -6.71 -10.10
N PHE A 76 -1.17 -5.93 -9.57
CA PHE A 76 0.11 -5.64 -10.22
C PHE A 76 0.93 -6.92 -10.39
N GLY A 77 1.08 -7.73 -9.32
CA GLY A 77 1.77 -9.02 -9.38
C GLY A 77 1.14 -10.01 -10.37
N ILE A 78 -0.21 -10.07 -10.41
CA ILE A 78 -0.93 -10.88 -11.41
C ILE A 78 -0.63 -10.39 -12.83
N GLY A 79 -0.63 -9.06 -13.03
CA GLY A 79 -0.26 -8.44 -14.31
C GLY A 79 1.15 -8.80 -14.76
N PHE A 80 2.09 -8.81 -13.82
CA PHE A 80 3.47 -9.19 -14.07
C PHE A 80 3.58 -10.66 -14.53
N ALA A 81 2.86 -11.58 -13.88
CA ALA A 81 2.79 -12.98 -14.30
C ALA A 81 2.23 -13.15 -15.73
N ILE A 82 1.20 -12.39 -16.08
CA ILE A 82 0.60 -12.41 -17.42
C ILE A 82 1.60 -11.89 -18.46
N GLN A 83 2.36 -10.84 -18.15
CA GLN A 83 3.40 -10.31 -19.05
C GLN A 83 4.53 -11.32 -19.27
N ILE A 84 4.94 -12.06 -18.24
CA ILE A 84 5.90 -13.16 -18.37
C ILE A 84 5.38 -14.21 -19.37
N GLN A 85 4.16 -14.71 -19.15
CA GLN A 85 3.57 -15.77 -19.99
C GLN A 85 3.36 -15.30 -21.44
N SER A 86 2.96 -14.05 -21.62
CA SER A 86 2.78 -13.45 -22.95
C SER A 86 4.10 -13.34 -23.70
N ALA A 87 5.17 -12.89 -23.02
CA ALA A 87 6.51 -12.82 -23.61
C ALA A 87 7.04 -14.20 -24.00
N GLU A 88 6.86 -15.20 -23.14
CA GLU A 88 7.26 -16.59 -23.40
C GLU A 88 6.49 -17.20 -24.58
N LYS A 89 5.17 -16.97 -24.65
CA LYS A 89 4.33 -17.45 -25.76
C LYS A 89 4.69 -16.83 -27.11
N GLN A 90 5.09 -15.55 -27.11
CA GLN A 90 5.40 -14.81 -28.34
C GLN A 90 6.88 -14.86 -28.73
N GLY A 91 7.74 -15.58 -27.99
CA GLY A 91 9.19 -15.58 -28.21
C GLY A 91 9.87 -14.22 -27.99
N ASN A 92 9.20 -13.30 -27.29
CA ASN A 92 9.64 -11.91 -27.14
C ASN A 92 10.50 -11.73 -25.87
N ALA A 93 11.45 -10.78 -25.93
CA ALA A 93 12.27 -10.45 -24.77
C ALA A 93 11.44 -9.78 -23.65
N PHE A 94 11.29 -10.47 -22.52
CA PHE A 94 10.57 -9.98 -21.34
C PHE A 94 11.28 -8.79 -20.67
N LEU A 95 12.60 -8.89 -20.46
CA LEU A 95 13.38 -7.94 -19.66
C LEU A 95 13.34 -6.50 -20.21
N PRO A 96 13.57 -6.24 -21.51
CA PRO A 96 13.55 -4.86 -22.01
C PRO A 96 12.17 -4.18 -21.84
N ARG A 97 11.08 -4.95 -22.01
CA ARG A 97 9.71 -4.44 -21.88
C ARG A 97 9.39 -4.06 -20.45
N ILE A 98 9.69 -4.95 -19.50
CA ILE A 98 9.39 -4.67 -18.09
C ILE A 98 10.30 -3.57 -17.54
N SER A 99 11.58 -3.52 -17.91
CA SER A 99 12.50 -2.48 -17.48
C SER A 99 12.06 -1.10 -17.97
N ARG A 100 11.61 -0.97 -19.23
CA ARG A 100 11.05 0.29 -19.74
C ARG A 100 9.81 0.72 -18.96
N ARG A 101 8.94 -0.23 -18.61
CA ARG A 101 7.74 0.05 -17.80
C ARG A 101 8.12 0.51 -16.38
N MET A 102 9.09 -0.13 -15.73
CA MET A 102 9.54 0.28 -14.39
C MET A 102 10.25 1.63 -14.43
N ALA A 103 11.05 1.90 -15.46
CA ALA A 103 11.67 3.21 -15.67
C ALA A 103 10.62 4.31 -15.91
N GLY A 104 9.60 4.03 -16.71
CA GLY A 104 8.47 4.96 -16.89
C GLY A 104 7.71 5.20 -15.59
N LEU A 105 7.44 4.14 -14.82
CA LEU A 105 6.77 4.26 -13.52
C LEU A 105 7.60 5.08 -12.51
N LEU A 106 8.92 4.88 -12.49
CA LEU A 106 9.84 5.67 -11.68
C LEU A 106 9.84 7.13 -12.11
N LEU A 107 9.92 7.41 -13.41
CA LEU A 107 9.88 8.77 -13.93
C LEU A 107 8.57 9.48 -13.56
N PHE A 108 7.43 8.81 -13.75
CA PHE A 108 6.14 9.37 -13.35
C PHE A 108 6.04 9.59 -11.84
N GLY A 109 6.58 8.68 -11.02
CA GLY A 109 6.64 8.87 -9.57
C GLY A 109 7.48 10.07 -9.17
N LEU A 110 8.66 10.24 -9.77
CA LEU A 110 9.52 11.39 -9.52
C LEU A 110 8.85 12.70 -9.94
N LEU A 111 8.25 12.75 -11.13
CA LEU A 111 7.50 13.92 -11.58
C LEU A 111 6.29 14.20 -10.67
N HIS A 112 5.63 13.16 -10.19
CA HIS A 112 4.51 13.30 -9.26
C HIS A 112 4.95 13.89 -7.91
N ILE A 113 6.08 13.45 -7.36
CA ILE A 113 6.69 14.03 -6.14
C ILE A 113 7.02 15.50 -6.34
N LEU A 114 7.67 15.83 -7.45
CA LEU A 114 8.13 17.19 -7.72
C LEU A 114 6.94 18.15 -7.96
N LEU A 115 5.98 17.73 -8.78
CA LEU A 115 4.96 18.63 -9.32
C LEU A 115 3.65 18.63 -8.52
N LEU A 116 3.32 17.53 -7.84
CA LEU A 116 1.98 17.30 -7.32
C LEU A 116 1.96 17.01 -5.82
N TRP A 117 2.61 15.94 -5.36
CA TRP A 117 2.46 15.43 -3.99
C TRP A 117 3.59 14.53 -3.50
N ASP A 118 3.99 14.70 -2.24
CA ASP A 118 5.12 14.09 -1.53
C ASP A 118 4.87 12.68 -0.96
N GLY A 119 3.71 12.05 -1.20
CA GLY A 119 3.39 10.69 -0.71
C GLY A 119 3.35 9.60 -1.79
N ASP A 120 4.13 9.75 -2.86
CA ASP A 120 4.05 8.91 -4.06
C ASP A 120 4.29 7.41 -3.81
N ILE A 121 3.42 6.58 -4.39
CA ILE A 121 3.51 5.11 -4.34
C ILE A 121 4.19 4.52 -5.60
N LEU A 122 4.29 5.29 -6.69
CA LEU A 122 4.81 4.83 -7.98
C LEU A 122 6.31 4.51 -7.89
N VAL A 123 7.10 5.30 -7.15
CA VAL A 123 8.51 5.02 -6.88
C VAL A 123 8.67 3.68 -6.18
N ILE A 124 7.89 3.41 -5.13
CA ILE A 124 7.91 2.12 -4.42
C ILE A 124 7.55 0.98 -5.37
N TYR A 125 6.56 1.17 -6.24
CA TYR A 125 6.15 0.14 -7.20
C TYR A 125 7.19 -0.09 -8.28
N ALA A 126 7.90 0.95 -8.72
CA ALA A 126 8.98 0.83 -9.69
C ALA A 126 10.16 0.03 -9.11
N ILE A 127 10.57 0.35 -7.87
CA ILE A 127 11.61 -0.38 -7.15
C ILE A 127 11.17 -1.83 -6.92
N THR A 128 9.98 -2.03 -6.35
CA THR A 128 9.48 -3.35 -5.99
C THR A 128 9.20 -4.21 -7.22
N GLY A 129 8.67 -3.62 -8.29
CA GLY A 129 8.46 -4.29 -9.57
C GLY A 129 9.77 -4.68 -10.26
N THR A 130 10.83 -3.88 -10.08
CA THR A 130 12.18 -4.23 -10.51
C THR A 130 12.73 -5.40 -9.69
N LEU A 131 12.58 -5.38 -8.37
CA LEU A 131 12.93 -6.52 -7.50
C LEU A 131 12.17 -7.79 -7.87
N LEU A 132 10.89 -7.67 -8.24
CA LEU A 132 10.05 -8.80 -8.65
C LEU A 132 10.61 -9.55 -9.87
N ILE A 133 11.42 -8.90 -10.72
CA ILE A 133 12.10 -9.55 -11.85
C ILE A 133 12.99 -10.71 -11.36
N LEU A 134 13.64 -10.57 -10.20
CA LEU A 134 14.47 -11.61 -9.59
C LEU A 134 13.67 -12.86 -9.24
N PHE A 135 12.36 -12.72 -9.05
CA PHE A 135 11.46 -13.80 -8.67
C PHE A 135 10.76 -14.49 -9.85
N LYS A 136 11.00 -14.03 -11.09
CA LYS A 136 10.37 -14.56 -12.31
C LYS A 136 10.40 -16.09 -12.37
N LYS A 137 11.55 -16.70 -12.09
CA LYS A 137 11.78 -18.14 -12.21
C LYS A 137 11.69 -18.89 -10.87
N THR A 138 11.25 -18.23 -9.81
CA THR A 138 11.19 -18.85 -8.47
C THR A 138 10.10 -19.92 -8.39
N THR A 139 10.36 -21.00 -7.65
CA THR A 139 9.40 -22.09 -7.41
C THR A 139 8.33 -21.68 -6.39
N TYR A 140 7.16 -22.30 -6.47
CA TYR A 140 6.02 -21.98 -5.59
C TYR A 140 6.34 -22.13 -4.10
N SER A 141 7.06 -23.18 -3.71
CA SER A 141 7.47 -23.39 -2.32
C SER A 141 8.39 -22.29 -1.80
N ARG A 142 9.26 -21.74 -2.67
CA ARG A 142 10.15 -20.64 -2.31
C ARG A 142 9.41 -19.30 -2.26
N ILE A 143 8.46 -19.06 -3.18
CA ILE A 143 7.57 -17.88 -3.12
C ILE A 143 6.83 -17.85 -1.78
N ARG A 144 6.26 -18.97 -1.33
CA ARG A 144 5.57 -19.05 -0.04
C ARG A 144 6.46 -18.64 1.13
N LYS A 145 7.70 -19.12 1.18
CA LYS A 145 8.67 -18.76 2.23
C LYS A 145 8.96 -17.25 2.21
N TRP A 146 9.22 -16.68 1.04
CA TRP A 146 9.44 -15.25 0.89
C TRP A 146 8.25 -14.41 1.33
N VAL A 147 7.03 -14.78 0.94
CA VAL A 147 5.81 -14.08 1.36
C VAL A 147 5.69 -14.06 2.89
N ILE A 148 5.87 -15.21 3.55
CA ILE A 148 5.81 -15.31 5.02
C ILE A 148 6.89 -14.44 5.66
N SER A 149 8.14 -14.54 5.20
CA SER A 149 9.25 -13.75 5.73
C SER A 149 9.04 -12.24 5.55
N LEU A 150 8.58 -11.81 4.37
CA LEU A 150 8.36 -10.39 4.06
C LEU A 150 7.18 -9.79 4.84
N LEU A 151 6.11 -10.56 5.05
CA LEU A 151 4.97 -10.12 5.88
C LEU A 151 5.29 -10.13 7.38
N ALA A 152 6.28 -10.90 7.82
CA ALA A 152 6.76 -10.86 9.21
C ALA A 152 7.53 -9.56 9.52
N VAL A 153 8.21 -8.95 8.54
CA VAL A 153 9.05 -7.75 8.75
C VAL A 153 8.28 -6.60 9.41
N PRO A 154 7.12 -6.13 8.90
CA PRO A 154 6.35 -5.07 9.56
C PRO A 154 5.92 -5.44 10.97
N GLY A 155 5.50 -6.70 11.19
CA GLY A 155 5.06 -7.17 12.51
C GLY A 155 6.21 -7.17 13.53
N VAL A 156 7.40 -7.61 13.13
CA VAL A 156 8.60 -7.58 13.96
C VAL A 156 9.04 -6.14 14.24
N LEU A 157 9.00 -5.25 13.24
CA LEU A 157 9.35 -3.84 13.42
C LEU A 157 8.38 -3.15 14.39
N VAL A 158 7.07 -3.35 14.24
CA VAL A 158 6.06 -2.80 15.16
C VAL A 158 6.28 -3.34 16.57
N LEU A 159 6.50 -4.65 16.73
CA LEU A 159 6.76 -5.24 18.03
C LEU A 159 8.06 -4.70 18.66
N ALA A 160 9.12 -4.53 17.88
CA ALA A 160 10.38 -3.98 18.35
C ALA A 160 10.22 -2.52 18.81
N ILE A 161 9.48 -1.70 18.05
CA ILE A 161 9.16 -0.32 18.43
C ILE A 161 8.34 -0.30 19.72
N LEU A 162 7.32 -1.14 19.85
CA LEU A 162 6.49 -1.22 21.06
C LEU A 162 7.30 -1.64 22.30
N ILE A 163 8.19 -2.63 22.15
CA ILE A 163 9.07 -3.06 23.25
C ILE A 163 10.04 -1.93 23.62
N TYR A 164 10.65 -1.27 22.63
CA TYR A 164 11.57 -0.17 22.86
C TYR A 164 10.89 1.01 23.59
N THR A 165 9.71 1.42 23.13
CA THR A 165 8.95 2.53 23.76
C THR A 165 8.50 2.15 25.16
N LEU A 166 8.09 0.90 25.39
CA LEU A 166 7.73 0.42 26.72
C LEU A 166 8.92 0.47 27.68
N ILE A 167 10.08 -0.09 27.29
CA ILE A 167 11.30 -0.10 28.11
C ILE A 167 11.75 1.35 28.41
N ALA A 168 11.74 2.22 27.41
CA ALA A 168 12.15 3.61 27.60
C ALA A 168 11.21 4.36 28.55
N ARG A 169 9.89 4.13 28.45
CA ARG A 169 8.88 4.73 29.36
C ARG A 169 8.93 4.20 30.80
N LEU A 170 9.54 3.04 31.03
CA LEU A 170 9.77 2.52 32.39
C LEU A 170 10.94 3.24 33.09
N SER A 171 11.82 3.92 32.36
CA SER A 171 12.89 4.74 32.94
C SER A 171 12.41 6.18 33.20
N ALA A 172 12.83 6.78 34.31
CA ALA A 172 12.42 8.14 34.68
C ALA A 172 12.83 9.19 33.61
N SER A 173 14.05 9.09 33.07
CA SER A 173 14.55 9.97 32.02
C SER A 173 13.87 9.75 30.66
N GLY A 174 13.58 8.49 30.32
CA GLY A 174 12.87 8.15 29.09
C GLY A 174 11.41 8.60 29.13
N ALA A 175 10.71 8.43 30.25
CA ALA A 175 9.34 8.90 30.43
C ALA A 175 9.21 10.43 30.20
N GLU A 176 10.14 11.22 30.76
CA GLU A 176 10.17 12.67 30.55
C GLU A 176 10.45 13.05 29.09
N THR A 177 11.36 12.33 28.43
CA THR A 177 11.72 12.56 27.02
C THR A 177 10.55 12.28 26.09
N PHE A 178 9.85 11.15 26.28
CA PHE A 178 8.67 10.81 25.50
C PHE A 178 7.50 11.75 25.77
N ALA A 179 7.29 12.19 27.01
CA ALA A 179 6.25 13.19 27.32
C ALA A 179 6.49 14.53 26.58
N LYS A 180 7.75 14.99 26.50
CA LYS A 180 8.12 16.19 25.73
C LYS A 180 7.93 15.98 24.22
N SER A 181 8.28 14.81 23.69
CA SER A 181 8.06 14.46 22.28
C SER A 181 6.57 14.40 21.92
N ASP A 182 5.75 13.76 22.76
CA ASP A 182 4.30 13.63 22.57
C ASP A 182 3.64 15.04 22.59
N ALA A 183 4.06 15.91 23.51
CA ALA A 183 3.58 17.29 23.57
C ALA A 183 4.03 18.14 22.35
N SER A 184 5.26 17.92 21.85
CA SER A 184 5.77 18.60 20.66
C SER A 184 4.99 18.19 19.41
N LEU A 185 4.77 16.88 19.21
CA LEU A 185 3.97 16.34 18.11
C LEU A 185 2.53 16.87 18.17
N ALA A 186 1.90 16.86 19.33
CA ALA A 186 0.55 17.42 19.50
C ALA A 186 0.49 18.91 19.12
N LYS A 187 1.52 19.68 19.47
CA LYS A 187 1.62 21.10 19.11
C LYS A 187 1.85 21.31 17.61
N GLU A 188 2.65 20.47 16.98
CA GLU A 188 2.90 20.49 15.53
C GLU A 188 1.64 20.14 14.73
N PHE A 189 0.90 19.10 15.13
CA PHE A 189 -0.39 18.73 14.52
C PHE A 189 -1.51 19.77 14.78
N ALA A 190 -1.41 20.56 15.85
CA ALA A 190 -2.32 21.68 16.08
C ALA A 190 -1.98 22.91 15.22
N ASN A 191 -0.73 23.01 14.73
CA ASN A 191 -0.24 24.19 14.04
C ASN A 191 -0.61 24.14 12.56
N THR A 192 -1.60 24.96 12.18
CA THR A 192 -2.18 24.98 10.83
C THR A 192 -1.33 25.74 9.80
N ASP A 193 -0.25 26.38 10.27
CA ASP A 193 0.60 27.28 9.50
C ASP A 193 1.43 26.59 8.41
N ALA A 194 1.77 25.30 8.57
CA ALA A 194 2.63 24.59 7.62
C ALA A 194 1.97 24.46 6.23
N THR A 195 0.69 24.10 6.21
CA THR A 195 -0.12 23.99 4.98
C THR A 195 -0.40 25.35 4.36
N GLN A 196 -0.55 26.40 5.19
CA GLN A 196 -0.77 27.77 4.74
C GLN A 196 0.49 28.41 4.15
N LYS A 197 1.68 28.08 4.67
CA LYS A 197 2.98 28.51 4.11
C LYS A 197 3.23 27.93 2.71
N LEU A 198 2.84 26.68 2.47
CA LEU A 198 2.95 26.03 1.16
C LEU A 198 2.12 26.73 0.07
N LEU A 199 1.00 27.37 0.44
CA LEU A 199 0.16 28.15 -0.47
C LEU A 199 0.69 29.57 -0.71
N GLN A 200 1.56 30.08 0.17
CA GLN A 200 2.16 31.42 0.07
C GLN A 200 3.54 31.42 -0.61
N ASN A 201 4.21 30.26 -0.64
CA ASN A 201 5.51 30.08 -1.27
C ASN A 201 5.40 30.01 -2.81
N GLY A 202 6.46 30.42 -3.50
CA GLY A 202 6.57 30.29 -4.95
C GLY A 202 6.64 28.82 -5.39
N PHE A 203 6.40 28.57 -6.68
CA PHE A 203 6.35 27.21 -7.22
C PHE A 203 7.67 26.43 -7.01
N ILE A 204 8.81 27.12 -7.09
CA ILE A 204 10.15 26.51 -6.94
C ILE A 204 10.41 26.16 -5.47
N GLU A 205 10.07 27.05 -4.55
CA GLU A 205 10.14 26.79 -3.11
C GLU A 205 9.25 25.59 -2.75
N GLY A 206 8.05 25.51 -3.33
CA GLY A 206 7.15 24.37 -3.16
C GLY A 206 7.75 23.04 -3.66
N ILE A 207 8.53 23.04 -4.75
CA ILE A 207 9.25 21.83 -5.19
C ILE A 207 10.30 21.43 -4.14
N SER A 208 11.08 22.40 -3.64
CA SER A 208 12.12 22.14 -2.64
C SER A 208 11.52 21.52 -1.38
N GLU A 209 10.43 22.10 -0.86
CA GLU A 209 9.70 21.58 0.30
C GLU A 209 9.22 20.14 0.07
N ARG A 210 8.57 19.86 -1.06
CA ARG A 210 8.11 18.49 -1.39
C ARG A 210 9.26 17.49 -1.43
N ILE A 211 10.43 17.86 -1.96
CA ILE A 211 11.61 16.99 -1.96
C ILE A 211 12.07 16.72 -0.53
N HIS A 212 12.19 17.75 0.30
CA HIS A 212 12.59 17.60 1.70
C HIS A 212 11.61 16.72 2.48
N THR A 213 10.31 17.01 2.38
CA THR A 213 9.26 16.20 3.04
C THR A 213 9.28 14.75 2.55
N TYR A 214 9.41 14.52 1.24
CA TYR A 214 9.51 13.16 0.70
C TYR A 214 10.74 12.42 1.26
N LEU A 215 11.90 13.08 1.33
CA LEU A 215 13.13 12.48 1.87
C LEU A 215 13.00 12.16 3.36
N GLU A 216 12.39 13.04 4.14
CA GLU A 216 12.11 12.81 5.57
C GLU A 216 11.14 11.64 5.79
N LEU A 217 10.08 11.55 4.96
CA LEU A 217 9.12 10.45 5.01
C LEU A 217 9.62 9.17 4.33
N SER A 218 10.70 9.24 3.55
CA SER A 218 11.20 8.11 2.74
C SER A 218 11.49 6.83 3.54
N PRO A 219 12.02 6.86 4.79
CA PRO A 219 12.20 5.64 5.57
C PRO A 219 10.86 4.95 5.88
N LEU A 220 9.83 5.74 6.22
CA LEU A 220 8.49 5.22 6.50
C LEU A 220 7.83 4.68 5.23
N LEU A 221 7.96 5.38 4.10
CA LEU A 221 7.46 4.95 2.80
C LEU A 221 8.15 3.65 2.34
N PHE A 222 9.48 3.58 2.41
CA PHE A 222 10.26 2.41 1.99
C PHE A 222 10.12 1.23 2.95
N SER A 223 9.75 1.45 4.21
CA SER A 223 9.35 0.36 5.13
C SER A 223 8.18 -0.47 4.62
N ARG A 224 7.41 0.04 3.64
CA ARG A 224 6.30 -0.69 2.99
C ARG A 224 6.76 -1.65 1.90
N ILE A 225 8.01 -1.55 1.41
CA ILE A 225 8.53 -2.41 0.32
C ILE A 225 8.36 -3.91 0.63
N PRO A 226 8.64 -4.43 1.83
CA PRO A 226 8.41 -5.84 2.14
C PRO A 226 6.96 -6.26 1.94
N THR A 227 6.00 -5.46 2.42
CA THR A 227 4.56 -5.73 2.26
C THR A 227 4.13 -5.67 0.80
N VAL A 228 4.55 -4.65 0.05
CA VAL A 228 4.24 -4.51 -1.38
C VAL A 228 4.84 -5.69 -2.16
N LEU A 229 6.08 -6.07 -1.88
CA LEU A 229 6.74 -7.20 -2.52
C LEU A 229 6.05 -8.52 -2.20
N ALA A 230 5.63 -8.73 -0.95
CA ALA A 230 4.85 -9.90 -0.57
C ALA A 230 3.55 -10.00 -1.37
N MET A 231 2.81 -8.89 -1.51
CA MET A 231 1.58 -8.86 -2.29
C MET A 231 1.83 -9.08 -3.79
N PHE A 232 2.90 -8.50 -4.34
CA PHE A 232 3.35 -8.75 -5.70
C PHE A 232 3.68 -10.23 -5.93
N LEU A 233 4.33 -10.88 -4.96
CA LEU A 233 4.68 -12.30 -5.02
C LEU A 233 3.45 -13.22 -4.91
N ILE A 234 2.47 -12.88 -4.07
CA ILE A 234 1.17 -13.57 -4.06
C ILE A 234 0.50 -13.40 -5.42
N GLY A 235 0.53 -12.20 -5.98
CA GLY A 235 -0.02 -11.93 -7.31
C GLY A 235 0.69 -12.74 -8.41
N LEU A 236 2.03 -12.80 -8.35
CA LEU A 236 2.86 -13.60 -9.26
C LEU A 236 2.50 -15.09 -9.15
N TYR A 237 2.32 -15.60 -7.93
CA TYR A 237 1.89 -16.97 -7.67
C TYR A 237 0.52 -17.25 -8.30
N LEU A 238 -0.48 -16.40 -7.99
CA LEU A 238 -1.84 -16.57 -8.48
C LEU A 238 -1.90 -16.49 -10.00
N GLY A 239 -1.21 -15.53 -10.61
CA GLY A 239 -1.18 -15.33 -12.05
C GLY A 239 -0.46 -16.42 -12.82
N ARG A 240 0.53 -17.11 -12.21
CA ARG A 240 1.21 -18.28 -12.80
C ARG A 240 0.44 -19.59 -12.58
N SER A 241 -0.35 -19.65 -11.50
CA SER A 241 -1.11 -20.84 -11.15
C SER A 241 -2.41 -20.96 -11.95
N ASN A 242 -2.94 -22.18 -12.06
CA ASN A 242 -4.31 -22.39 -12.51
C ASN A 242 -5.35 -22.07 -11.42
N PHE A 243 -4.95 -21.51 -10.27
CA PHE A 243 -5.85 -21.27 -9.14
C PHE A 243 -7.04 -20.40 -9.53
N ILE A 244 -6.80 -19.31 -10.28
CA ILE A 244 -7.87 -18.43 -10.77
C ILE A 244 -8.85 -19.19 -11.68
N ARG A 245 -8.35 -20.13 -12.48
CA ARG A 245 -9.20 -20.97 -13.36
C ARG A 245 -10.02 -21.98 -12.56
N GLN A 246 -9.45 -22.50 -11.47
CA GLN A 246 -10.08 -23.46 -10.55
C GLN A 246 -10.89 -22.78 -9.43
N LEU A 247 -11.09 -21.46 -9.46
CA LEU A 247 -11.89 -20.74 -8.46
C LEU A 247 -13.30 -21.33 -8.30
N PRO A 248 -14.05 -21.69 -9.38
CA PRO A 248 -15.39 -22.28 -9.24
C PRO A 248 -15.38 -23.57 -8.41
N GLU A 249 -14.36 -24.40 -8.58
CA GLU A 249 -14.20 -25.67 -7.86
C GLU A 249 -13.74 -25.48 -6.41
N LYS A 250 -13.15 -24.31 -6.09
CA LYS A 250 -12.57 -24.00 -4.77
C LYS A 250 -13.44 -23.04 -3.95
N ILE A 251 -14.72 -22.88 -4.30
CA ILE A 251 -15.59 -21.88 -3.68
C ILE A 251 -15.75 -22.07 -2.16
N GLU A 252 -15.77 -23.32 -1.69
CA GLU A 252 -15.85 -23.62 -0.25
C GLU A 252 -14.60 -23.18 0.52
N ILE A 253 -13.43 -23.29 -0.10
CA ILE A 253 -12.17 -22.77 0.47
C ILE A 253 -12.24 -21.24 0.52
N LEU A 254 -12.74 -20.60 -0.54
CA LEU A 254 -12.91 -19.14 -0.57
C LEU A 254 -13.90 -18.65 0.48
N LYS A 255 -15.00 -19.37 0.72
CA LYS A 255 -15.96 -19.06 1.79
C LYS A 255 -15.29 -19.10 3.16
N LYS A 256 -14.47 -20.12 3.44
CA LYS A 256 -13.70 -20.24 4.69
C LYS A 256 -12.67 -19.13 4.82
N VAL A 257 -11.88 -18.87 3.77
CA VAL A 257 -10.87 -17.80 3.76
C VAL A 257 -11.54 -16.44 3.94
N ARG A 258 -12.68 -16.19 3.29
CA ARG A 258 -13.48 -14.98 3.47
C ARG A 258 -13.99 -14.86 4.90
N PHE A 259 -14.58 -15.93 5.46
CA PHE A 259 -15.12 -15.91 6.81
C PHE A 259 -14.03 -15.60 7.83
N TRP A 260 -12.95 -16.39 7.85
CA TRP A 260 -11.84 -16.18 8.79
C TRP A 260 -11.09 -14.88 8.53
N GLY A 261 -10.89 -14.50 7.27
CA GLY A 261 -10.24 -13.25 6.90
C GLY A 261 -11.04 -12.03 7.34
N LEU A 262 -12.37 -12.05 7.16
CA LEU A 262 -13.24 -10.98 7.62
C LEU A 262 -13.33 -10.96 9.15
N THR A 263 -13.54 -12.09 9.82
CA THR A 263 -13.67 -12.09 11.28
C THR A 263 -12.38 -11.65 11.97
N VAL A 264 -11.24 -12.26 11.62
CA VAL A 264 -9.94 -11.89 12.20
C VAL A 264 -9.57 -10.46 11.81
N GLY A 265 -9.76 -10.08 10.54
CA GLY A 265 -9.43 -8.74 10.05
C GLY A 265 -10.28 -7.63 10.70
N PHE A 266 -11.59 -7.82 10.80
CA PHE A 266 -12.48 -6.85 11.47
C PHE A 266 -12.18 -6.76 12.97
N SER A 267 -11.97 -7.89 13.66
CA SER A 267 -11.64 -7.87 15.08
C SER A 267 -10.32 -7.15 15.36
N LEU A 268 -9.27 -7.43 14.59
CA LEU A 268 -7.98 -6.74 14.73
C LEU A 268 -8.11 -5.25 14.44
N MET A 269 -8.81 -4.88 13.37
CA MET A 269 -8.99 -3.47 13.03
C MET A 269 -9.83 -2.73 14.09
N PHE A 270 -10.85 -3.39 14.64
CA PHE A 270 -11.63 -2.85 15.74
C PHE A 270 -10.78 -2.62 16.99
N LEU A 271 -9.92 -3.58 17.35
CA LEU A 271 -8.98 -3.41 18.47
C LEU A 271 -8.01 -2.26 18.25
N ILE A 272 -7.50 -2.08 17.03
CA ILE A 272 -6.62 -0.95 16.68
C ILE A 272 -7.37 0.37 16.87
N VAL A 273 -8.55 0.51 16.27
CA VAL A 273 -9.34 1.76 16.35
C VAL A 273 -9.81 2.06 17.78
N ALA A 274 -10.17 1.03 18.55
CA ALA A 274 -10.56 1.18 19.94
C ALA A 274 -9.38 1.53 20.85
N GLY A 275 -8.17 1.06 20.54
CA GLY A 275 -6.96 1.36 21.30
C GLY A 275 -6.32 2.71 20.98
N THR A 276 -6.74 3.38 19.90
CA THR A 276 -6.28 4.72 19.51
C THR A 276 -7.21 5.85 20.00
N LYS A 277 -8.32 5.53 20.66
CA LYS A 277 -9.24 6.49 21.30
C LYS A 277 -8.98 6.52 22.81
#